data_AF-J4TCV9-F1
#
_entry.id   AF-J4TCV9-F1
#
_cell.length_a   1.000
_cell.length_b   1.000
_cell.length_c   1.000
_cell.angle_alpha   90.00
_cell.angle_beta   90.00
_cell.angle_gamma   90.00
#
_symmetry.space_group_name_H-M   'P 1'
#
loop_
_entity.id
_entity.type
_entity.pdbx_description
1 polymer ?
#
loop_
_entity_poly.entity_id
_entity_poly.type
_entity_poly.pdbx_seq_one_letter_code
_entity_poly.pdbx_strand_id
1 'polypeptide(L)'
;MKFRTSTLALISSASLLIFGVSQIVDVTTVSADQVNDLSKQVENARKDFDGFKQKVSQAKLKDGKYAIPVSKEYAQALKDFFNYKLSDAQRSNARMILDKESEKFSNWSPFDGSFTVESFEEYEVNNLPQDVKVELSYFALDLVNQIRRQVGTQEVSLSVSSLEFADKVSKEYVKGASYESIYSESGHYAKGINRVAREYGLKTTDSESEKRGQQFYENLFSGFSPNFSKRGWATKQDLKEQIYQGLLGMLYNGVEYYHAQSITGVKWTREVQKEYFGYAPSYPDNSYKAHYIFIGQDFLDQAIKKNFSVQSVNDTTLKNRKESFKKLENELEKKEKNYTNLKKQLDELNKQKDSEKRQIVQTEPSQSQVKPSRDETKPSQFKTVKNGWQKESGFWYYYDNDQRLKNTWKGSYYLKSDGRMAESEWIYDNSYKAWYYLKSNGIYVRDSWQGSYYLKSNGKMADKEWIYDNYYQSWFYLKEGGAYVNHQWLKIDGVWYYFKSGGYMVSNAWQGSYYLKSSGAMAVNEWIYDSYWGGWYYLKSDGSYARNEIVQGKYRVDYSGKWV
;
A
#
# COMPACT_ATOMS: atom_id res chain seq x y z
N MET A 1 35.31 -12.80 5.75
CA MET A 1 35.79 -13.56 6.93
C MET A 1 34.70 -13.46 7.99
N LYS A 2 34.04 -14.49 8.52
CA LYS A 2 34.29 -15.93 8.61
C LYS A 2 32.99 -16.68 8.28
N PHE A 3 33.10 -17.68 7.40
CA PHE A 3 32.04 -18.66 7.15
C PHE A 3 31.93 -19.61 8.35
N ARG A 4 30.72 -19.86 8.86
CA ARG A 4 30.44 -21.03 9.71
C ARG A 4 29.94 -22.15 8.82
N THR A 5 30.83 -23.08 8.50
CA THR A 5 30.55 -24.38 7.90
C THR A 5 29.90 -25.29 8.93
N SER A 6 28.70 -25.78 8.63
CA SER A 6 28.02 -26.84 9.38
C SER A 6 28.62 -28.18 8.98
N THR A 7 29.31 -28.83 9.91
CA THR A 7 29.92 -30.15 9.76
C THR A 7 28.84 -31.23 9.72
N LEU A 8 28.86 -32.06 8.67
CA LEU A 8 28.12 -33.33 8.60
C LEU A 8 28.53 -34.22 9.78
N ALA A 9 27.57 -34.71 10.55
CA ALA A 9 27.79 -35.80 11.49
C ALA A 9 27.80 -37.12 10.71
N LEU A 10 29.00 -37.66 10.48
CA LEU A 10 29.20 -39.08 10.23
C LEU A 10 28.89 -39.85 11.52
N ILE A 11 27.92 -40.77 11.47
CA ILE A 11 27.78 -41.79 12.52
C ILE A 11 28.48 -43.04 11.99
N SER A 12 29.59 -43.39 12.64
CA SER A 12 30.36 -44.60 12.42
C SER A 12 29.64 -45.82 12.97
N SER A 13 29.60 -46.87 12.17
CA SER A 13 29.20 -48.24 12.49
C SER A 13 30.11 -48.87 13.56
N ALA A 14 29.50 -49.59 14.51
CA ALA A 14 30.18 -50.52 15.39
C ALA A 14 29.61 -51.92 15.14
N SER A 15 30.44 -52.82 14.63
CA SER A 15 30.13 -54.24 14.46
C SER A 15 30.44 -55.00 15.76
N LEU A 16 29.45 -55.71 16.31
CA LEU A 16 29.67 -56.83 17.22
C LEU A 16 28.99 -58.06 16.61
N LEU A 17 29.81 -59.08 16.30
CA LEU A 17 29.40 -60.37 15.73
C LEU A 17 28.81 -61.27 16.81
N ILE A 18 27.53 -61.64 16.68
CA ILE A 18 26.96 -62.90 17.18
C ILE A 18 26.02 -63.45 16.11
N PHE A 19 26.15 -64.75 15.81
CA PHE A 19 25.51 -65.49 14.73
C PHE A 19 23.97 -65.40 14.73
N GLY A 20 23.41 -65.06 13.56
CA GLY A 20 21.98 -65.17 13.24
C GLY A 20 21.67 -64.48 11.91
N VAL A 21 21.36 -65.27 10.88
CA VAL A 21 21.07 -64.79 9.52
C VAL A 21 19.93 -63.76 9.52
N SER A 22 20.22 -62.55 9.07
CA SER A 22 19.28 -61.65 8.39
C SER A 22 20.10 -60.57 7.69
N GLN A 23 20.08 -60.58 6.35
CA GLN A 23 20.52 -59.43 5.56
C GLN A 23 19.60 -58.26 5.96
N ILE A 24 20.12 -57.33 6.77
CA ILE A 24 19.51 -56.02 6.91
C ILE A 24 19.82 -55.30 5.59
N VAL A 25 18.84 -55.33 4.69
CA VAL A 25 18.78 -54.38 3.59
C VAL A 25 18.59 -53.02 4.27
N ASP A 26 19.62 -52.18 4.25
CA ASP A 26 19.50 -50.76 4.62
C ASP A 26 18.60 -50.10 3.57
N VAL A 27 17.29 -50.29 3.71
CA VAL A 27 16.28 -49.50 3.03
C VAL A 27 16.32 -48.16 3.72
N THR A 28 16.91 -47.14 3.08
CA THR A 28 16.76 -45.75 3.51
C THR A 28 15.27 -45.42 3.48
N THR A 29 14.56 -45.62 4.59
CA THR A 29 13.13 -45.40 4.66
C THR A 29 12.83 -43.92 4.54
N VAL A 30 11.97 -43.54 3.60
CA VAL A 30 11.45 -42.17 3.49
C VAL A 30 10.74 -41.82 4.80
N SER A 31 11.29 -40.85 5.55
CA SER A 31 10.71 -40.48 6.85
C SER A 31 9.42 -39.69 6.68
N ALA A 32 8.48 -39.86 7.61
CA ALA A 32 7.25 -39.07 7.63
C ALA A 32 7.54 -37.55 7.71
N ASP A 33 8.65 -37.18 8.36
CA ASP A 33 9.10 -35.79 8.50
C ASP A 33 9.59 -35.20 7.17
N GLN A 34 10.28 -35.97 6.33
CA GLN A 34 10.71 -35.53 5.00
C GLN A 34 9.52 -35.21 4.09
N VAL A 35 8.49 -36.06 4.10
CA VAL A 35 7.25 -35.82 3.34
C VAL A 35 6.50 -34.60 3.88
N ASN A 36 6.44 -34.44 5.20
CA ASN A 36 5.75 -33.32 5.84
C ASN A 36 6.45 -31.98 5.56
N ASP A 37 7.78 -31.95 5.62
CA ASP A 37 8.57 -30.75 5.31
C ASP A 37 8.42 -30.34 3.83
N LEU A 38 8.60 -31.29 2.91
CA LEU A 38 8.44 -31.02 1.48
C LEU A 38 7.00 -30.62 1.14
N SER A 39 5.99 -31.19 1.80
CA SER A 39 4.60 -30.79 1.66
C SER A 39 4.36 -29.33 2.08
N LYS A 40 4.97 -28.87 3.17
CA LYS A 40 4.93 -27.46 3.58
C LYS A 40 5.62 -26.55 2.56
N GLN A 41 6.76 -26.97 2.03
CA GLN A 41 7.46 -26.21 0.98
C GLN A 41 6.61 -26.05 -0.28
N VAL A 42 5.92 -27.13 -0.72
CA VAL A 42 4.98 -27.09 -1.84
C VAL A 42 3.81 -26.15 -1.57
N GLU A 43 3.23 -26.19 -0.36
CA GLU A 43 2.13 -25.30 0.01
C GLU A 43 2.56 -23.83 0.01
N ASN A 44 3.74 -23.53 0.54
CA ASN A 44 4.30 -22.18 0.54
C ASN A 44 4.58 -21.68 -0.88
N ALA A 45 5.22 -22.51 -1.72
CA ALA A 45 5.49 -22.16 -3.12
C ALA A 45 4.19 -21.96 -3.92
N ARG A 46 3.15 -22.75 -3.64
CA ARG A 46 1.82 -22.56 -4.24
C ARG A 46 1.20 -21.24 -3.84
N LYS A 47 1.19 -20.91 -2.54
CA LYS A 47 0.63 -19.64 -2.04
C LYS A 47 1.35 -18.44 -2.64
N ASP A 48 2.68 -18.51 -2.73
CA ASP A 48 3.50 -17.47 -3.35
C ASP A 48 3.18 -17.33 -4.86
N PHE A 49 3.09 -18.44 -5.59
CA PHE A 49 2.70 -18.43 -7.01
C PHE A 49 1.28 -17.90 -7.23
N ASP A 50 0.27 -18.45 -6.55
CA ASP A 50 -1.13 -18.07 -6.71
C ASP A 50 -1.35 -16.59 -6.33
N GLY A 51 -0.72 -16.13 -5.24
CA GLY A 51 -0.76 -14.73 -4.81
C GLY A 51 -0.08 -13.79 -5.79
N PHE A 52 1.10 -14.16 -6.31
CA PHE A 52 1.80 -13.36 -7.32
C PHE A 52 1.04 -13.32 -8.65
N LYS A 53 0.48 -14.46 -9.09
CA LYS A 53 -0.38 -14.56 -10.28
C LYS A 53 -1.58 -13.63 -10.20
N GLN A 54 -2.25 -13.59 -9.05
CA GLN A 54 -3.36 -12.67 -8.84
C GLN A 54 -2.91 -11.20 -9.01
N LYS A 55 -1.79 -10.81 -8.39
CA LYS A 55 -1.24 -9.44 -8.53
C LYS A 55 -0.87 -9.10 -9.97
N VAL A 56 -0.21 -10.00 -10.70
CA VAL A 56 0.14 -9.80 -12.12
C VAL A 56 -1.10 -9.72 -13.01
N SER A 57 -2.12 -10.54 -12.76
CA SER A 57 -3.39 -10.49 -13.53
C SER A 57 -4.16 -9.18 -13.31
N GLN A 58 -4.01 -8.57 -12.13
CA GLN A 58 -4.60 -7.27 -11.79
C GLN A 58 -3.77 -6.10 -12.31
N ALA A 59 -2.46 -6.29 -12.51
CA ALA A 59 -1.53 -5.30 -13.04
C ALA A 59 -1.90 -4.99 -14.49
N LYS A 60 -2.75 -3.98 -14.67
CA LYS A 60 -3.19 -3.55 -16.00
C LYS A 60 -2.06 -2.77 -16.68
N LEU A 61 -1.84 -3.02 -17.96
CA LEU A 61 -1.22 -2.04 -18.88
C LEU A 61 -2.22 -0.93 -19.21
N LYS A 62 -2.85 -0.33 -18.19
CA LYS A 62 -3.72 0.82 -18.40
C LYS A 62 -2.85 2.07 -18.39
N ASP A 63 -2.88 2.81 -19.49
CA ASP A 63 -2.64 4.25 -19.42
C ASP A 63 -3.81 4.82 -18.61
N GLY A 64 -3.63 4.92 -17.30
CA GLY A 64 -4.56 5.65 -16.46
C GLY A 64 -4.68 7.04 -17.07
N LYS A 65 -5.86 7.37 -17.60
CA LYS A 65 -6.17 8.75 -17.99
C LYS A 65 -6.38 9.53 -16.70
N TYR A 66 -5.29 9.88 -16.05
CA TYR A 66 -5.31 10.80 -14.93
C TYR A 66 -5.63 12.17 -15.51
N ALA A 67 -6.69 12.79 -15.00
CA ALA A 67 -7.12 14.10 -15.45
C ALA A 67 -7.43 14.97 -14.24
N ILE A 68 -6.91 16.20 -14.27
CA ILE A 68 -7.24 17.23 -13.30
C ILE A 68 -8.25 18.16 -13.99
N PRO A 69 -9.54 18.08 -13.63
CA PRO A 69 -10.58 18.87 -14.29
C PRO A 69 -10.50 20.34 -13.87
N VAL A 70 -10.55 21.25 -14.83
CA VAL A 70 -10.62 22.70 -14.59
C VAL A 70 -11.88 23.23 -15.25
N SER A 71 -12.82 23.75 -14.44
CA SER A 71 -14.05 24.35 -14.96
C SER A 71 -13.76 25.65 -15.71
N LYS A 72 -14.64 26.03 -16.65
CA LYS A 72 -14.52 27.31 -17.36
C LYS A 72 -14.65 28.47 -16.39
N GLU A 73 -15.50 28.32 -15.39
CA GLU A 73 -15.74 29.27 -14.30
C GLU A 73 -14.48 29.48 -13.48
N TYR A 74 -13.81 28.40 -13.05
CA TYR A 74 -12.54 28.49 -12.33
C TYR A 74 -11.45 29.15 -13.19
N ALA A 75 -11.30 28.72 -14.45
CA ALA A 75 -10.29 29.27 -15.36
C ALA A 75 -10.48 30.78 -15.60
N GLN A 76 -11.73 31.23 -15.78
CA GLN A 76 -12.03 32.65 -15.95
C GLN A 76 -11.81 33.43 -14.65
N ALA A 77 -12.28 32.90 -13.52
CA ALA A 77 -12.07 33.52 -12.21
C ALA A 77 -10.58 33.67 -11.87
N LEU A 78 -9.75 32.70 -12.25
CA LEU A 78 -8.30 32.78 -12.03
C LEU A 78 -7.67 33.92 -12.86
N LYS A 79 -8.10 34.08 -14.12
CA LYS A 79 -7.66 35.19 -14.97
C LYS A 79 -8.09 36.54 -14.41
N ASP A 80 -9.32 36.65 -13.92
CA ASP A 80 -9.86 37.89 -13.36
C ASP A 80 -9.23 38.23 -12.00
N PHE A 81 -8.96 37.23 -11.16
CA PHE A 81 -8.32 37.43 -9.86
C PHE A 81 -6.91 38.03 -9.98
N PHE A 82 -6.15 37.63 -11.00
CA PHE A 82 -4.81 38.18 -11.29
C PHE A 82 -4.80 39.37 -12.27
N ASN A 83 -5.98 39.90 -12.63
CA ASN A 83 -6.11 41.04 -13.52
C ASN A 83 -6.16 42.36 -12.76
N TYR A 84 -4.99 42.99 -12.58
CA TYR A 84 -4.90 44.25 -11.81
C TYR A 84 -5.48 45.50 -12.52
N LYS A 85 -5.99 45.40 -13.76
CA LYS A 85 -6.83 46.48 -14.36
C LYS A 85 -8.27 46.42 -13.84
N LEU A 86 -8.72 45.28 -13.32
CA LEU A 86 -10.03 45.17 -12.70
C LEU A 86 -10.01 45.82 -11.31
N SER A 87 -11.17 46.33 -10.92
CA SER A 87 -11.41 46.86 -9.58
C SER A 87 -11.26 45.78 -8.51
N ASP A 88 -10.96 46.20 -7.28
CA ASP A 88 -10.84 45.29 -6.13
C ASP A 88 -12.13 44.49 -5.89
N ALA A 89 -13.31 45.06 -6.15
CA ALA A 89 -14.59 44.38 -6.05
C ALA A 89 -14.73 43.24 -7.07
N GLN A 90 -14.31 43.45 -8.32
CA GLN A 90 -14.32 42.42 -9.36
C GLN A 90 -13.34 41.29 -9.04
N ARG A 91 -12.13 41.62 -8.58
CA ARG A 91 -11.15 40.60 -8.17
C ARG A 91 -11.61 39.83 -6.93
N SER A 92 -12.29 40.49 -6.00
CA SER A 92 -12.88 39.84 -4.82
C SER A 92 -14.00 38.88 -5.21
N ASN A 93 -14.84 39.23 -6.18
CA ASN A 93 -15.86 38.32 -6.73
C ASN A 93 -15.21 37.11 -7.43
N ALA A 94 -14.14 37.34 -8.20
CA ALA A 94 -13.37 36.26 -8.80
C ALA A 94 -12.77 35.31 -7.75
N ARG A 95 -12.23 35.84 -6.65
CA ARG A 95 -11.76 35.06 -5.50
C ARG A 95 -12.85 34.18 -4.91
N MET A 96 -14.07 34.71 -4.71
CA MET A 96 -15.20 33.92 -4.21
C MET A 96 -15.57 32.75 -5.12
N ILE A 97 -15.48 32.93 -6.45
CA ILE A 97 -15.71 31.85 -7.41
C ILE A 97 -14.61 30.78 -7.29
N LEU A 98 -13.35 31.20 -7.19
CA LEU A 98 -12.23 30.28 -6.99
C LEU A 98 -12.40 29.43 -5.72
N ASP A 99 -12.77 30.07 -4.60
CA ASP A 99 -12.97 29.38 -3.33
C ASP A 99 -14.11 28.33 -3.44
N LYS A 100 -15.23 28.71 -4.04
CA LYS A 100 -16.37 27.82 -4.30
C LYS A 100 -16.03 26.65 -5.23
N GLU A 101 -15.28 26.89 -6.29
CA GLU A 101 -14.87 25.84 -7.22
C GLU A 101 -13.85 24.89 -6.57
N SER A 102 -13.00 25.40 -5.68
CA SER A 102 -11.99 24.60 -4.95
C SER A 102 -12.61 23.61 -3.98
N GLU A 103 -13.71 23.97 -3.31
CA GLU A 103 -14.44 23.09 -2.38
C GLU A 103 -14.87 21.75 -3.02
N LYS A 104 -15.13 21.73 -4.32
CA LYS A 104 -15.55 20.54 -5.09
C LYS A 104 -14.48 19.44 -5.12
N PHE A 105 -13.22 19.79 -4.86
CA PHE A 105 -12.07 18.88 -5.02
C PHE A 105 -11.48 18.39 -3.70
N SER A 106 -12.09 18.75 -2.57
CA SER A 106 -11.65 18.38 -1.21
C SER A 106 -11.47 16.87 -0.96
N ASN A 107 -12.13 16.00 -1.74
CA ASN A 107 -12.01 14.52 -1.64
C ASN A 107 -11.73 13.84 -3.00
N TRP A 108 -11.19 14.57 -3.98
CA TRP A 108 -11.03 14.03 -5.33
C TRP A 108 -9.72 13.21 -5.46
N SER A 109 -9.84 11.94 -5.85
CA SER A 109 -8.71 11.13 -6.30
C SER A 109 -9.13 10.19 -7.44
N PRO A 110 -8.46 10.23 -8.60
CA PRO A 110 -8.70 9.28 -9.69
C PRO A 110 -8.02 7.92 -9.44
N PHE A 111 -7.24 7.79 -8.37
CA PHE A 111 -6.60 6.53 -7.99
C PHE A 111 -7.63 5.68 -7.25
N ASP A 112 -8.13 4.64 -7.93
CA ASP A 112 -9.12 3.69 -7.40
C ASP A 112 -8.49 2.59 -6.50
N GLY A 113 -7.20 2.75 -6.15
CA GLY A 113 -6.43 1.76 -5.41
C GLY A 113 -6.09 0.49 -6.20
N SER A 114 -6.33 0.46 -7.53
CA SER A 114 -5.98 -0.69 -8.35
C SER A 114 -4.46 -0.86 -8.51
N PHE A 115 -4.02 -2.11 -8.50
CA PHE A 115 -2.61 -2.47 -8.70
C PHE A 115 -2.22 -2.24 -10.16
N THR A 116 -1.07 -1.61 -10.37
CA THR A 116 -0.47 -1.44 -11.69
C THR A 116 0.90 -2.11 -11.72
N VAL A 117 1.52 -2.21 -12.90
CA VAL A 117 2.92 -2.67 -13.01
C VAL A 117 3.89 -1.80 -12.19
N GLU A 118 3.49 -0.57 -11.86
CA GLU A 118 4.29 0.41 -11.13
C GLU A 118 4.21 0.26 -9.61
N SER A 119 3.38 -0.66 -9.11
CA SER A 119 3.24 -0.95 -7.68
C SER A 119 4.25 -2.00 -7.16
N PHE A 120 5.08 -2.59 -8.03
CA PHE A 120 5.94 -3.73 -7.67
C PHE A 120 7.38 -3.36 -7.32
N GLU A 121 7.90 -2.28 -7.92
CA GLU A 121 9.29 -1.87 -7.74
C GLU A 121 9.34 -0.63 -6.86
N GLU A 122 10.18 -0.69 -5.83
CA GLU A 122 10.40 0.38 -4.87
C GLU A 122 11.73 1.08 -5.15
N TYR A 123 11.73 2.39 -4.98
CA TYR A 123 12.89 3.23 -5.20
C TYR A 123 13.15 4.10 -3.98
N GLU A 124 14.43 4.29 -3.64
CA GLU A 124 14.84 5.31 -2.69
C GLU A 124 14.58 6.69 -3.29
N VAL A 125 13.68 7.47 -2.66
CA VAL A 125 13.16 8.73 -3.23
C VAL A 125 14.26 9.75 -3.51
N ASN A 126 15.28 9.81 -2.66
CA ASN A 126 16.41 10.74 -2.81
C ASN A 126 17.47 10.27 -3.83
N ASN A 127 17.31 9.07 -4.39
CA ASN A 127 18.28 8.44 -5.29
C ASN A 127 17.59 7.68 -6.44
N LEU A 128 16.70 8.36 -7.15
CA LEU A 128 15.98 7.76 -8.28
C LEU A 128 16.91 7.49 -9.48
N PRO A 129 16.73 6.35 -10.18
CA PRO A 129 17.31 6.12 -11.49
C PRO A 129 16.86 7.17 -12.53
N GLN A 130 17.70 7.43 -13.53
CA GLN A 130 17.44 8.47 -14.53
C GLN A 130 16.14 8.26 -15.30
N ASP A 131 15.86 7.01 -15.69
CA ASP A 131 14.65 6.64 -16.42
C ASP A 131 13.37 6.85 -15.60
N VAL A 132 13.43 6.63 -14.28
CA VAL A 132 12.34 6.93 -13.36
C VAL A 132 12.11 8.44 -13.24
N LYS A 133 13.17 9.25 -13.16
CA LYS A 133 13.06 10.73 -13.14
C LYS A 133 12.38 11.25 -14.41
N VAL A 134 12.76 10.71 -15.56
CA VAL A 134 12.16 11.03 -16.86
C VAL A 134 10.67 10.68 -16.88
N GLU A 135 10.31 9.46 -16.47
CA GLU A 135 8.92 9.00 -16.43
C GLU A 135 8.03 9.86 -15.51
N LEU A 136 8.50 10.17 -14.30
CA LEU A 136 7.76 11.04 -13.37
C LEU A 136 7.61 12.47 -13.91
N SER A 137 8.65 12.98 -14.60
CA SER A 137 8.58 14.30 -15.24
C SER A 137 7.58 14.34 -16.39
N TYR A 138 7.52 13.29 -17.23
CA TYR A 138 6.51 13.20 -18.29
C TYR A 138 5.10 13.04 -17.74
N PHE A 139 4.94 12.28 -16.67
CA PHE A 139 3.66 12.15 -15.99
C PHE A 139 3.16 13.50 -15.46
N ALA A 140 4.01 14.25 -14.75
CA ALA A 140 3.67 15.58 -14.26
C ALA A 140 3.44 16.58 -15.40
N LEU A 141 4.26 16.52 -16.45
CA LEU A 141 4.15 17.37 -17.65
C LEU A 141 2.79 17.19 -18.33
N ASP A 142 2.34 15.96 -18.51
CA ASP A 142 1.05 15.66 -19.12
C ASP A 142 -0.10 16.28 -18.32
N LEU A 143 -0.11 16.08 -16.99
CA LEU A 143 -1.12 16.69 -16.11
C LEU A 143 -1.12 18.22 -16.20
N VAL A 144 0.05 18.86 -16.14
CA VAL A 144 0.18 20.32 -16.27
C VAL A 144 -0.35 20.79 -17.63
N ASN A 145 -0.02 20.12 -18.72
CA ASN A 145 -0.49 20.50 -20.04
C ASN A 145 -2.00 20.24 -20.23
N GLN A 146 -2.57 19.20 -19.60
CA GLN A 146 -4.02 19.02 -19.53
C GLN A 146 -4.72 20.20 -18.83
N ILE A 147 -4.15 20.68 -17.72
CA ILE A 147 -4.64 21.86 -17.00
C ILE A 147 -4.57 23.10 -17.90
N ARG A 148 -3.41 23.37 -18.53
CA ARG A 148 -3.21 24.54 -19.39
C ARG A 148 -4.12 24.56 -20.61
N ARG A 149 -4.37 23.40 -21.24
CA ARG A 149 -5.36 23.27 -22.32
C ARG A 149 -6.77 23.68 -21.87
N GLN A 150 -7.20 23.26 -20.67
CA GLN A 150 -8.52 23.62 -20.14
C GLN A 150 -8.62 25.11 -19.77
N VAL A 151 -7.52 25.73 -19.32
CA VAL A 151 -7.46 27.17 -19.03
C VAL A 151 -7.32 28.02 -20.30
N GLY A 152 -6.80 27.43 -21.39
CA GLY A 152 -6.50 28.13 -22.64
C GLY A 152 -5.19 28.91 -22.59
N THR A 153 -4.16 28.35 -21.96
CA THR A 153 -2.80 28.90 -21.87
C THR A 153 -1.79 28.02 -22.61
N GLN A 154 -0.59 28.55 -22.88
CA GLN A 154 0.43 27.82 -23.63
C GLN A 154 0.99 26.63 -22.86
N GLU A 155 1.07 25.48 -23.51
CA GLU A 155 1.70 24.27 -22.98
C GLU A 155 3.19 24.47 -22.66
N VAL A 156 3.67 23.77 -21.64
CA VAL A 156 5.09 23.69 -21.27
C VAL A 156 5.78 22.51 -21.96
N SER A 157 7.11 22.55 -21.99
CA SER A 157 7.94 21.47 -22.53
C SER A 157 8.99 20.98 -21.53
N LEU A 158 9.23 19.68 -21.49
CA LEU A 158 10.34 19.09 -20.74
C LEU A 158 11.64 19.18 -21.57
N SER A 159 12.71 19.66 -20.95
CA SER A 159 14.04 19.76 -21.54
C SER A 159 15.09 19.08 -20.67
N VAL A 160 16.26 18.78 -21.25
CA VAL A 160 17.40 18.21 -20.52
C VAL A 160 17.74 19.05 -19.29
N SER A 161 17.87 20.38 -19.43
CA SER A 161 18.25 21.22 -18.30
C SER A 161 17.10 21.51 -17.34
N SER A 162 15.83 21.50 -17.76
CA SER A 162 14.71 21.64 -16.80
C SER A 162 14.56 20.40 -15.92
N LEU A 163 14.79 19.20 -16.47
CA LEU A 163 14.88 17.95 -15.71
C LEU A 163 16.03 17.99 -14.70
N GLU A 164 17.23 18.37 -15.15
CA GLU A 164 18.42 18.48 -14.30
C GLU A 164 18.25 19.56 -13.21
N PHE A 165 17.63 20.69 -13.54
CA PHE A 165 17.35 21.75 -12.59
C PHE A 165 16.47 21.24 -11.45
N ALA A 166 15.36 20.56 -11.76
CA ALA A 166 14.48 19.99 -10.75
C ALA A 166 15.20 18.98 -9.84
N ASP A 167 16.02 18.10 -10.42
CA ASP A 167 16.83 17.13 -9.67
C ASP A 167 17.90 17.80 -8.78
N LYS A 168 18.47 18.92 -9.22
CA LYS A 168 19.42 19.69 -8.39
C LYS A 168 18.70 20.41 -7.24
N VAL A 169 17.53 20.99 -7.50
CA VAL A 169 16.73 21.63 -6.46
C VAL A 169 16.33 20.61 -5.40
N SER A 170 15.83 19.43 -5.80
CA SER A 170 15.44 18.37 -4.85
C SER A 170 16.62 17.95 -3.97
N LYS A 171 17.84 17.85 -4.53
CA LYS A 171 19.07 17.58 -3.77
C LYS A 171 19.46 18.70 -2.81
N GLU A 172 19.23 19.96 -3.16
CA GLU A 172 19.48 21.07 -2.23
C GLU A 172 18.58 20.97 -0.98
N TYR A 173 17.32 20.53 -1.14
CA TYR A 173 16.44 20.25 0.00
C TYR A 173 16.99 19.12 0.88
N VAL A 174 17.48 18.02 0.28
CA VAL A 174 18.07 16.89 1.03
C VAL A 174 19.35 17.28 1.79
N LYS A 175 20.17 18.18 1.24
CA LYS A 175 21.47 18.55 1.83
C LYS A 175 21.38 19.43 3.08
N GLY A 176 20.34 20.26 3.20
CA GLY A 176 20.38 21.29 4.23
C GLY A 176 19.22 22.27 4.25
N ALA A 177 18.05 21.91 3.72
CA ALA A 177 16.86 22.66 4.06
C ALA A 177 16.52 22.33 5.53
N SER A 178 16.86 23.24 6.45
CA SER A 178 16.44 23.15 7.85
C SER A 178 14.93 23.39 7.95
N TYR A 179 14.31 22.88 9.02
CA TYR A 179 12.93 23.21 9.41
C TYR A 179 12.65 24.73 9.26
N GLU A 180 13.49 25.58 9.82
CA GLU A 180 13.38 27.05 9.75
C GLU A 180 13.42 27.64 8.33
N SER A 181 14.03 26.94 7.36
CA SER A 181 14.17 27.41 5.98
C SER A 181 13.01 26.99 5.06
N ILE A 182 12.23 25.99 5.48
CA ILE A 182 11.00 25.52 4.80
C ILE A 182 9.77 26.18 5.43
N TYR A 183 9.88 26.75 6.64
CA TYR A 183 8.82 27.55 7.28
C TYR A 183 9.14 29.05 7.32
N SER A 184 9.99 29.54 6.41
CA SER A 184 10.05 30.97 6.10
C SER A 184 8.68 31.45 5.60
N GLU A 185 8.46 32.77 5.56
CA GLU A 185 7.16 33.37 5.17
C GLU A 185 6.54 32.76 3.88
N SER A 186 7.36 32.33 2.92
CA SER A 186 6.90 31.73 1.65
C SER A 186 6.86 30.19 1.59
N GLY A 187 7.43 29.47 2.57
CA GLY A 187 7.46 28.00 2.56
C GLY A 187 8.53 27.32 1.70
N HIS A 188 9.40 28.07 0.99
CA HIS A 188 10.39 27.53 0.05
C HIS A 188 11.85 27.67 0.53
N TYR A 189 12.68 26.67 0.22
CA TYR A 189 14.13 26.75 0.42
C TYR A 189 14.83 27.59 -0.67
N ALA A 190 14.55 28.90 -0.68
CA ALA A 190 15.03 29.82 -1.71
C ALA A 190 16.55 29.85 -1.87
N LYS A 191 17.32 29.68 -0.78
CA LYS A 191 18.79 29.63 -0.84
C LYS A 191 19.29 28.49 -1.75
N GLY A 192 18.68 27.30 -1.64
CA GLY A 192 18.99 26.16 -2.49
C GLY A 192 18.58 26.40 -3.93
N ILE A 193 17.34 26.86 -4.14
CA ILE A 193 16.79 27.14 -5.47
C ILE A 193 17.64 28.19 -6.21
N ASN A 194 17.98 29.29 -5.54
CA ASN A 194 18.82 30.34 -6.10
C ASN A 194 20.27 29.86 -6.35
N ARG A 195 20.78 28.91 -5.55
CA ARG A 195 22.09 28.29 -5.81
C ARG A 195 22.07 27.56 -7.15
N VAL A 196 21.04 26.74 -7.39
CA VAL A 196 20.86 26.03 -8.68
C VAL A 196 20.66 27.04 -9.81
N ALA A 197 19.84 28.07 -9.63
CA ALA A 197 19.64 29.13 -10.62
C ALA A 197 20.95 29.81 -11.06
N ARG A 198 21.86 30.09 -10.11
CA ARG A 198 23.19 30.67 -10.40
C ARG A 198 24.08 29.75 -11.23
N GLU A 199 23.92 28.42 -11.14
CA GLU A 199 24.66 27.47 -12.00
C GLU A 199 24.34 27.68 -13.48
N TYR A 200 23.07 28.00 -13.78
CA TYR A 200 22.58 28.30 -15.13
C TYR A 200 22.60 29.79 -15.49
N GLY A 201 23.12 30.64 -14.59
CA GLY A 201 23.17 32.08 -14.81
C GLY A 201 21.79 32.74 -14.85
N LEU A 202 20.78 32.12 -14.26
CA LEU A 202 19.41 32.64 -14.21
C LEU A 202 19.27 33.67 -13.08
N LYS A 203 18.29 34.57 -13.24
CA LYS A 203 18.00 35.64 -12.28
C LYS A 203 17.63 35.06 -10.90
N THR A 204 18.21 35.59 -9.83
CA THR A 204 17.82 35.23 -8.45
C THR A 204 17.14 36.39 -7.75
N THR A 205 16.44 36.10 -6.65
CA THR A 205 15.97 37.12 -5.71
C THR A 205 17.16 37.79 -5.01
N ASP A 206 16.93 39.00 -4.49
CA ASP A 206 17.89 39.68 -3.62
C ASP A 206 18.03 38.97 -2.27
N SER A 207 19.04 39.33 -1.49
CA SER A 207 19.35 38.65 -0.22
C SER A 207 18.25 38.76 0.85
N GLU A 208 17.45 39.83 0.87
CA GLU A 208 16.37 39.98 1.85
C GLU A 208 15.15 39.15 1.45
N SER A 209 14.81 39.19 0.17
CA SER A 209 13.77 38.33 -0.41
C SER A 209 14.12 36.84 -0.28
N GLU A 210 15.38 36.46 -0.50
CA GLU A 210 15.88 35.09 -0.33
C GLU A 210 15.77 34.62 1.13
N LYS A 211 16.03 35.49 2.13
CA LYS A 211 15.84 35.16 3.55
C LYS A 211 14.38 34.87 3.91
N ARG A 212 13.43 35.54 3.25
CA ARG A 212 11.98 35.27 3.40
C ARG A 212 11.49 34.05 2.60
N GLY A 213 12.40 33.40 1.88
CA GLY A 213 12.12 32.24 1.04
C GLY A 213 11.55 32.59 -0.34
N GLN A 214 11.66 33.83 -0.81
CA GLN A 214 11.16 34.22 -2.13
C GLN A 214 12.08 33.71 -3.24
N GLN A 215 11.48 33.21 -4.32
CA GLN A 215 12.14 32.55 -5.45
C GLN A 215 11.25 32.66 -6.72
N PHE A 216 11.77 32.29 -7.90
CA PHE A 216 11.09 32.49 -9.20
C PHE A 216 10.68 31.22 -9.96
N TYR A 217 11.03 30.02 -9.49
CA TYR A 217 11.07 28.81 -10.32
C TYR A 217 10.17 27.67 -9.81
N GLU A 218 10.07 27.48 -8.51
CA GLU A 218 9.47 26.30 -7.90
C GLU A 218 8.02 26.54 -7.49
N ASN A 219 7.14 25.59 -7.78
CA ASN A 219 5.96 25.33 -6.97
C ASN A 219 6.28 24.11 -6.10
N LEU A 220 6.08 24.25 -4.78
CA LEU A 220 6.44 23.23 -3.81
C LEU A 220 5.16 22.65 -3.23
N PHE A 221 5.04 21.33 -3.30
CA PHE A 221 4.05 20.62 -2.53
C PHE A 221 4.72 19.81 -1.44
N SER A 222 4.26 19.98 -0.20
CA SER A 222 4.64 19.16 0.94
C SER A 222 3.50 18.19 1.23
N GLY A 223 3.71 16.91 0.94
CA GLY A 223 2.69 15.88 1.15
C GLY A 223 2.51 15.51 2.62
N PHE A 224 1.32 15.00 2.97
CA PHE A 224 1.12 14.24 4.20
C PHE A 224 1.92 12.93 4.13
N SER A 225 2.44 12.45 5.27
CA SER A 225 3.28 11.24 5.38
C SER A 225 2.78 10.14 4.43
N PRO A 226 3.47 9.88 3.31
CA PRO A 226 2.95 9.02 2.26
C PRO A 226 2.84 7.58 2.79
N ASN A 227 1.95 6.79 2.18
CA ASN A 227 1.82 5.34 2.41
C ASN A 227 3.03 4.56 1.84
N PHE A 228 4.23 5.10 2.01
CA PHE A 228 5.47 4.44 1.68
C PHE A 228 5.58 3.17 2.52
N SER A 229 5.87 2.04 1.85
CA SER A 229 6.12 0.75 2.50
C SER A 229 7.24 0.83 3.54
N LYS A 230 8.18 1.77 3.35
CA LYS A 230 9.31 2.06 4.22
C LYS A 230 9.70 3.54 4.10
N ARG A 231 10.16 4.16 5.20
CA ARG A 231 10.61 5.56 5.22
C ARG A 231 11.61 5.85 4.09
N GLY A 232 11.27 6.82 3.24
CA GLY A 232 12.12 7.26 2.11
C GLY A 232 12.13 6.33 0.88
N TRP A 233 11.28 5.29 0.86
CA TRP A 233 11.16 4.35 -0.26
C TRP A 233 9.73 4.38 -0.81
N ALA A 234 9.59 4.46 -2.13
CA ALA A 234 8.29 4.61 -2.78
C ALA A 234 8.22 3.81 -4.07
N THR A 235 7.05 3.29 -4.39
CA THR A 235 6.79 2.76 -5.73
C THR A 235 6.57 3.89 -6.73
N LYS A 236 6.68 3.61 -8.04
CA LYS A 236 6.33 4.61 -9.07
C LYS A 236 4.86 5.03 -8.97
N GLN A 237 3.97 4.11 -8.58
CA GLN A 237 2.56 4.44 -8.36
C GLN A 237 2.39 5.43 -7.22
N ASP A 238 3.07 5.22 -6.08
CA ASP A 238 3.03 6.16 -4.96
C ASP A 238 3.49 7.56 -5.38
N LEU A 239 4.60 7.64 -6.12
CA LEU A 239 5.14 8.91 -6.61
C LEU A 239 4.18 9.60 -7.59
N LYS A 240 3.53 8.87 -8.49
CA LYS A 240 2.51 9.43 -9.40
C LYS A 240 1.26 9.90 -8.68
N GLU A 241 0.84 9.20 -7.64
CA GLU A 241 -0.26 9.64 -6.79
C GLU A 241 0.10 10.95 -6.06
N GLN A 242 1.32 11.05 -5.52
CA GLN A 242 1.78 12.29 -4.90
C GLN A 242 1.90 13.46 -5.90
N ILE A 243 2.30 13.21 -7.15
CA ILE A 243 2.29 14.22 -8.21
C ILE A 243 0.87 14.75 -8.42
N TYR A 244 -0.08 13.85 -8.57
CA TYR A 244 -1.47 14.22 -8.80
C TYR A 244 -2.05 15.00 -7.63
N GLN A 245 -1.88 14.49 -6.40
CA GLN A 245 -2.37 15.14 -5.18
C GLN A 245 -1.71 16.50 -4.97
N GLY A 246 -0.42 16.63 -5.31
CA GLY A 246 0.28 17.91 -5.22
C GLY A 246 -0.27 18.97 -6.16
N LEU A 247 -0.50 18.61 -7.43
CA LEU A 247 -1.14 19.52 -8.40
C LEU A 247 -2.57 19.89 -7.99
N LEU A 248 -3.37 18.92 -7.54
CA LEU A 248 -4.73 19.17 -7.08
C LEU A 248 -4.75 20.09 -5.85
N GLY A 249 -3.89 19.80 -4.86
CA GLY A 249 -3.77 20.60 -3.65
C GLY A 249 -3.29 22.02 -3.94
N MET A 250 -2.36 22.22 -4.86
CA MET A 250 -1.89 23.55 -5.24
C MET A 250 -2.89 24.34 -6.10
N LEU A 251 -3.75 23.66 -6.87
CA LEU A 251 -4.81 24.32 -7.63
C LEU A 251 -6.01 24.70 -6.75
N TYR A 252 -6.37 23.85 -5.80
CA TYR A 252 -7.65 23.93 -5.09
C TYR A 252 -7.51 24.02 -3.56
N ASN A 253 -6.40 24.55 -3.03
CA ASN A 253 -6.22 24.65 -1.57
C ASN A 253 -7.17 25.65 -0.89
N GLY A 254 -7.76 26.61 -1.62
CA GLY A 254 -8.67 27.63 -1.06
C GLY A 254 -7.99 28.67 -0.15
N VAL A 255 -6.67 28.58 0.07
CA VAL A 255 -5.88 29.48 0.91
C VAL A 255 -5.26 30.57 0.06
N GLU A 256 -4.52 30.19 -0.98
CA GLU A 256 -3.84 31.07 -1.91
C GLU A 256 -3.99 30.55 -3.35
N TYR A 257 -3.72 31.41 -4.35
CA TYR A 257 -3.87 31.04 -5.77
C TYR A 257 -2.63 31.37 -6.62
N TYR A 258 -1.50 31.70 -6.01
CA TYR A 258 -0.24 31.95 -6.71
C TYR A 258 0.33 30.66 -7.30
N HIS A 259 0.21 29.52 -6.60
CA HIS A 259 0.55 28.23 -7.21
C HIS A 259 -0.35 27.92 -8.40
N ALA A 260 -1.67 28.10 -8.23
CA ALA A 260 -2.63 27.93 -9.31
C ALA A 260 -2.30 28.83 -10.52
N GLN A 261 -1.96 30.11 -10.28
CA GLN A 261 -1.51 31.04 -11.32
C GLN A 261 -0.30 30.51 -12.10
N SER A 262 0.74 30.07 -11.37
CA SER A 262 1.99 29.57 -11.93
C SER A 262 1.77 28.32 -12.78
N ILE A 263 1.10 27.31 -12.21
CA ILE A 263 0.83 26.01 -12.85
C ILE A 263 0.00 26.20 -14.11
N THR A 264 -1.06 27.01 -14.02
CA THR A 264 -1.97 27.27 -15.15
C THR A 264 -1.37 28.21 -16.19
N GLY A 265 -0.24 28.87 -15.92
CA GLY A 265 0.38 29.82 -16.85
C GLY A 265 -0.46 31.09 -17.07
N VAL A 266 -1.33 31.45 -16.13
CA VAL A 266 -2.09 32.71 -16.18
C VAL A 266 -1.14 33.89 -15.94
N LYS A 267 -0.76 34.57 -17.02
CA LYS A 267 0.04 35.80 -16.98
C LYS A 267 -0.82 36.97 -17.45
N TRP A 268 -0.91 38.01 -16.64
CA TRP A 268 -1.81 39.13 -16.92
C TRP A 268 -1.19 40.26 -17.77
N THR A 269 0.14 40.41 -17.81
CA THR A 269 0.80 41.56 -18.45
C THR A 269 1.77 41.23 -19.58
N ARG A 270 1.93 39.97 -19.98
CA ARG A 270 2.94 39.60 -20.99
C ARG A 270 2.38 38.61 -22.01
N GLU A 271 2.84 38.75 -23.25
CA GLU A 271 2.68 37.71 -24.26
C GLU A 271 3.18 36.38 -23.71
N VAL A 272 2.47 35.30 -24.02
CA VAL A 272 2.81 33.99 -23.48
C VAL A 272 4.13 33.56 -24.12
N GLN A 273 5.19 33.58 -23.32
CA GLN A 273 6.49 33.08 -23.71
C GLN A 273 6.63 31.61 -23.30
N LYS A 274 7.36 30.87 -24.13
CA LYS A 274 7.65 29.45 -23.92
C LYS A 274 8.21 29.20 -22.51
N GLU A 275 7.76 28.12 -21.88
CA GLU A 275 8.23 27.70 -20.56
C GLU A 275 8.73 26.25 -20.60
N TYR A 276 9.77 26.00 -19.82
CA TYR A 276 10.39 24.70 -19.64
C TYR A 276 10.04 24.15 -18.26
N PHE A 277 9.50 22.94 -18.23
CA PHE A 277 9.00 22.28 -17.03
C PHE A 277 9.93 21.16 -16.59
N GLY A 278 10.07 20.98 -15.28
CA GLY A 278 10.76 19.83 -14.68
C GLY A 278 10.09 19.43 -13.38
N TYR A 279 10.18 18.15 -13.04
CA TYR A 279 9.66 17.63 -11.78
C TYR A 279 10.70 16.75 -11.08
N ALA A 280 10.78 16.88 -9.76
CA ALA A 280 11.54 15.96 -8.94
C ALA A 280 10.88 15.79 -7.56
N PRO A 281 10.90 14.59 -6.96
CA PRO A 281 10.59 14.41 -5.56
C PRO A 281 11.85 14.59 -4.69
N SER A 282 11.66 14.91 -3.42
CA SER A 282 12.65 14.70 -2.36
C SER A 282 12.01 14.20 -1.08
N TYR A 283 12.83 13.68 -0.19
CA TYR A 283 12.43 13.21 1.13
C TYR A 283 13.40 13.72 2.22
N PRO A 284 13.50 15.05 2.43
CA PRO A 284 14.25 15.64 3.54
C PRO A 284 13.49 15.43 4.86
N ASP A 285 14.21 15.21 5.97
CA ASP A 285 13.67 15.19 7.34
C ASP A 285 12.39 14.35 7.54
N ASN A 286 12.32 13.18 6.90
CA ASN A 286 11.16 12.28 6.90
C ASN A 286 9.86 12.88 6.31
N SER A 287 9.96 13.92 5.48
CA SER A 287 8.83 14.56 4.81
C SER A 287 8.97 14.47 3.30
N TYR A 288 7.93 14.02 2.62
CA TYR A 288 7.90 14.02 1.16
C TYR A 288 7.65 15.42 0.61
N LYS A 289 8.47 15.82 -0.36
CA LYS A 289 8.33 17.05 -1.12
C LYS A 289 8.25 16.74 -2.62
N ALA A 290 7.42 17.49 -3.32
CA ALA A 290 7.30 17.48 -4.76
C ALA A 290 7.64 18.87 -5.32
N HIS A 291 8.68 18.92 -6.15
CA HIS A 291 9.24 20.13 -6.72
C HIS A 291 8.80 20.25 -8.19
N TYR A 292 7.98 21.26 -8.49
CA TYR A 292 7.50 21.54 -9.84
C TYR A 292 8.18 22.81 -10.33
N ILE A 293 9.11 22.65 -11.27
CA ILE A 293 9.96 23.74 -11.75
C ILE A 293 9.42 24.28 -13.06
N PHE A 294 9.26 25.60 -13.14
CA PHE A 294 8.91 26.33 -14.36
C PHE A 294 9.98 27.37 -14.65
N ILE A 295 10.55 27.32 -15.86
CA ILE A 295 11.58 28.27 -16.32
C ILE A 295 11.10 28.92 -17.61
N GLY A 296 10.79 30.21 -17.55
CA GLY A 296 10.37 30.99 -18.71
C GLY A 296 11.52 31.33 -19.65
N GLN A 297 11.20 31.45 -20.94
CA GLN A 297 12.13 31.91 -21.96
C GLN A 297 12.70 33.29 -21.62
N ASP A 298 11.92 34.17 -20.99
CA ASP A 298 12.39 35.48 -20.52
C ASP A 298 13.56 35.38 -19.53
N PHE A 299 13.55 34.38 -18.65
CA PHE A 299 14.67 34.11 -17.74
C PHE A 299 15.89 33.56 -18.49
N LEU A 300 15.69 32.74 -19.53
CA LEU A 300 16.78 32.23 -20.37
C LEU A 300 17.42 33.33 -21.23
N ASP A 301 16.60 34.24 -21.76
CA ASP A 301 17.04 35.38 -22.56
C ASP A 301 17.93 36.31 -21.72
N GLN A 302 17.51 36.57 -20.48
CA GLN A 302 18.25 37.35 -19.49
C GLN A 302 19.41 36.58 -18.81
N ALA A 303 19.54 35.28 -19.05
CA ALA A 303 20.56 34.47 -18.39
C ALA A 303 21.97 34.91 -18.79
N ILE A 304 22.83 35.12 -17.78
CA ILE A 304 24.23 35.50 -17.99
C ILE A 304 25.09 34.33 -18.47
N LYS A 305 24.62 33.09 -18.31
CA LYS A 305 25.23 31.87 -18.86
C LYS A 305 24.29 31.28 -19.90
N LYS A 306 24.85 30.75 -21.00
CA LYS A 306 24.10 30.11 -22.10
C LYS A 306 24.28 28.59 -22.09
N ASN A 307 24.26 28.00 -20.89
CA ASN A 307 24.45 26.56 -20.65
C ASN A 307 23.14 25.79 -20.37
N PHE A 308 21.98 26.46 -20.47
CA PHE A 308 20.69 25.79 -20.33
C PHE A 308 20.30 25.10 -21.66
N SER A 309 20.27 23.77 -21.66
CA SER A 309 19.87 22.97 -22.82
C SER A 309 18.36 22.84 -22.91
N VAL A 310 17.80 23.37 -23.99
CA VAL A 310 16.37 23.28 -24.35
C VAL A 310 16.02 22.04 -25.17
N GLN A 311 16.98 21.13 -25.36
CA GLN A 311 16.75 19.87 -26.07
C GLN A 311 15.71 19.03 -25.33
N SER A 312 14.79 18.44 -26.08
CA SER A 312 13.79 17.53 -25.52
C SER A 312 14.46 16.29 -24.93
N VAL A 313 13.87 15.78 -23.85
CA VAL A 313 14.21 14.46 -23.32
C VAL A 313 13.52 13.40 -24.19
N ASN A 314 14.08 12.19 -24.29
CA ASN A 314 13.38 11.08 -24.94
C ASN A 314 12.38 10.47 -23.95
N ASP A 315 11.11 10.38 -24.32
CA ASP A 315 10.11 9.69 -23.50
C ASP A 315 10.26 8.18 -23.61
N THR A 316 10.80 7.56 -22.56
CA THR A 316 10.97 6.10 -22.45
C THR A 316 9.86 5.42 -21.68
N THR A 317 8.82 6.15 -21.24
CA THR A 317 7.81 5.68 -20.28
C THR A 317 7.13 4.39 -20.74
N LEU A 318 6.59 4.37 -21.97
CA LEU A 318 5.87 3.20 -22.49
C LEU A 318 6.80 2.00 -22.68
N LYS A 319 8.04 2.25 -23.15
CA LYS A 319 9.04 1.19 -23.33
C LYS A 319 9.39 0.55 -21.98
N ASN A 320 9.73 1.37 -20.98
CA ASN A 320 10.11 0.91 -19.65
C ASN A 320 8.95 0.17 -18.96
N ARG A 321 7.72 0.67 -19.11
CA ARG A 321 6.52 0.01 -18.58
C ARG A 321 6.32 -1.39 -19.16
N LYS A 322 6.50 -1.56 -20.47
CA LYS A 322 6.46 -2.89 -21.13
C LYS A 322 7.58 -3.80 -20.63
N GLU A 323 8.78 -3.27 -20.43
CA GLU A 323 9.90 -4.03 -19.88
C GLU A 323 9.66 -4.46 -18.43
N SER A 324 9.12 -3.59 -17.58
CA SER A 324 8.71 -3.94 -16.21
C SER A 324 7.63 -5.01 -16.20
N PHE A 325 6.64 -4.94 -17.10
CA PHE A 325 5.60 -5.97 -17.20
C PHE A 325 6.21 -7.33 -17.61
N LYS A 326 7.12 -7.34 -18.59
CA LYS A 326 7.86 -8.55 -18.99
C LYS A 326 8.69 -9.12 -17.84
N LYS A 327 9.29 -8.28 -16.99
CA LYS A 327 9.99 -8.75 -15.77
C LYS A 327 9.02 -9.46 -14.83
N LEU A 328 7.81 -8.93 -14.64
CA LEU A 328 6.78 -9.58 -13.81
C LEU A 328 6.33 -10.93 -14.40
N GLU A 329 6.14 -11.01 -15.72
CA GLU A 329 5.82 -12.28 -16.40
C GLU A 329 6.92 -13.33 -16.19
N ASN A 330 8.19 -12.94 -16.32
CA ASN A 330 9.32 -13.83 -16.08
C ASN A 330 9.40 -14.29 -14.61
N GLU A 331 9.15 -13.40 -13.64
CA GLU A 331 9.11 -13.77 -12.22
C GLU A 331 7.93 -14.69 -11.90
N LEU A 332 6.79 -14.50 -12.57
CA LEU A 332 5.64 -15.39 -12.45
C LEU A 332 5.99 -16.80 -12.95
N GLU A 333 6.66 -16.91 -14.09
CA GLU A 333 7.12 -18.18 -14.65
C GLU A 333 8.12 -18.89 -13.72
N LYS A 334 9.04 -18.14 -13.09
CA LYS A 334 9.99 -18.71 -12.10
C LYS A 334 9.25 -19.28 -10.89
N LYS A 335 8.26 -18.56 -10.36
CA LYS A 335 7.43 -19.03 -9.23
C LYS A 335 6.62 -20.27 -9.60
N GLU A 336 6.06 -20.30 -10.80
CA GLU A 336 5.36 -21.47 -11.33
C GLU A 336 6.27 -22.70 -11.45
N LYS A 337 7.48 -22.52 -12.00
CA LYS A 337 8.49 -23.59 -12.11
C LYS A 337 8.90 -24.10 -10.74
N ASN A 338 9.13 -23.22 -9.77
CA ASN A 338 9.47 -23.61 -8.40
C ASN A 338 8.35 -24.47 -7.77
N TYR A 339 7.10 -23.99 -7.84
CA TYR A 339 5.94 -24.74 -7.36
C TYR A 339 5.82 -26.11 -8.04
N THR A 340 5.95 -26.16 -9.36
CA THR A 340 5.79 -27.40 -10.14
C THR A 340 6.90 -28.41 -9.84
N ASN A 341 8.15 -27.93 -9.68
CA ASN A 341 9.29 -28.79 -9.33
C ASN A 341 9.14 -29.39 -7.93
N LEU A 342 8.82 -28.57 -6.92
CA LEU A 342 8.61 -29.05 -5.55
C LEU A 342 7.44 -30.05 -5.50
N LYS A 343 6.37 -29.79 -6.25
CA LYS A 343 5.22 -30.71 -6.34
C LYS A 343 5.63 -32.05 -6.94
N LYS A 344 6.42 -32.04 -8.03
CA LYS A 344 6.94 -33.26 -8.66
C LYS A 344 7.81 -34.06 -7.69
N GLN A 345 8.70 -33.39 -6.95
CA GLN A 345 9.53 -34.04 -5.91
C GLN A 345 8.66 -34.67 -4.82
N LEU A 346 7.59 -34.00 -4.38
CA LEU A 346 6.66 -34.54 -3.39
C LEU A 346 5.92 -35.77 -3.92
N ASP A 347 5.50 -35.76 -5.18
CA ASP A 347 4.84 -36.90 -5.82
C ASP A 347 5.79 -38.10 -5.95
N GLU A 348 7.05 -37.87 -6.31
CA GLU A 348 8.10 -38.90 -6.38
C GLU A 348 8.41 -39.48 -4.98
N LEU A 349 8.55 -38.62 -3.98
CA LEU A 349 8.82 -39.04 -2.59
C LEU A 349 7.66 -39.87 -2.00
N ASN A 350 6.42 -39.50 -2.31
CA ASN A 350 5.24 -40.29 -1.90
C ASN A 350 5.18 -41.65 -2.61
N LYS A 351 5.51 -41.71 -3.92
CA LYS A 351 5.61 -42.99 -4.64
C LYS A 351 6.67 -43.91 -4.04
N GLN A 352 7.82 -43.37 -3.66
CA GLN A 352 8.88 -44.13 -3.01
C GLN A 352 8.41 -44.69 -1.65
N LYS A 353 7.79 -43.85 -0.82
CA LYS A 353 7.20 -44.26 0.46
C LYS A 353 6.15 -45.37 0.31
N ASP A 354 5.31 -45.29 -0.73
CA ASP A 354 4.30 -46.32 -1.02
C ASP A 354 4.92 -47.62 -1.56
N SER A 355 6.05 -47.55 -2.26
CA SER A 355 6.80 -48.74 -2.71
C SER A 355 7.52 -49.45 -1.56
N GLU A 356 8.14 -48.68 -0.65
CA GLU A 356 8.81 -49.22 0.55
C GLU A 356 7.80 -49.92 1.48
N LYS A 357 6.61 -49.33 1.68
CA LYS A 357 5.51 -49.99 2.41
C LYS A 357 5.11 -51.34 1.79
N ARG A 358 5.09 -51.46 0.47
CA ARG A 358 4.72 -52.73 -0.20
C ARG A 358 5.80 -53.80 -0.09
N GLN A 359 7.08 -53.42 -0.07
CA GLN A 359 8.19 -54.34 0.14
C GLN A 359 8.25 -54.89 1.58
N ILE A 360 7.95 -54.06 2.58
CA ILE A 360 7.89 -54.49 3.99
C ILE A 360 6.78 -55.53 4.23
N VAL A 361 5.61 -55.37 3.58
CA VAL A 361 4.48 -56.31 3.70
C VAL A 361 4.78 -57.68 3.06
N GLN A 362 5.72 -57.77 2.12
CA GLN A 362 6.09 -59.03 1.45
C GLN A 362 7.19 -59.84 2.17
N THR A 363 7.78 -59.32 3.26
CA THR A 363 8.96 -59.92 3.92
C THR A 363 8.72 -60.50 5.32
N GLU A 364 7.49 -60.48 5.86
CA GLU A 364 7.17 -61.16 7.13
C GLU A 364 7.00 -62.69 6.97
N PRO A 365 7.60 -63.54 7.83
CA PRO A 365 7.48 -64.98 7.73
C PRO A 365 6.17 -65.50 8.34
N SER A 366 5.51 -66.38 7.58
CA SER A 366 4.33 -67.14 7.98
C SER A 366 4.63 -68.11 9.13
N GLN A 367 3.86 -68.04 10.22
CA GLN A 367 3.71 -69.14 11.19
C GLN A 367 2.25 -69.60 11.28
N SER A 368 2.12 -70.90 11.48
CA SER A 368 1.07 -71.80 11.02
C SER A 368 -0.02 -72.14 12.05
N GLN A 369 -1.24 -72.22 11.51
CA GLN A 369 -2.36 -73.15 11.77
C GLN A 369 -2.68 -73.67 13.18
N VAL A 370 -3.92 -73.42 13.61
CA VAL A 370 -4.82 -74.41 14.23
C VAL A 370 -6.23 -74.29 13.61
N LYS A 371 -6.79 -75.42 13.15
CA LYS A 371 -8.19 -75.62 12.71
C LYS A 371 -8.98 -76.28 13.87
N PRO A 372 -10.30 -76.03 14.04
CA PRO A 372 -11.35 -76.72 13.25
C PRO A 372 -12.56 -75.78 12.98
N SER A 373 -13.67 -76.07 12.30
CA SER A 373 -14.28 -77.21 11.60
C SER A 373 -15.10 -76.64 10.43
N ARG A 374 -15.46 -77.48 9.45
CA ARG A 374 -16.42 -77.12 8.40
C ARG A 374 -17.82 -77.00 9.01
N ASP A 375 -18.47 -75.87 8.74
CA ASP A 375 -19.92 -75.83 8.56
C ASP A 375 -20.23 -74.91 7.37
N GLU A 376 -21.07 -75.39 6.47
CA GLU A 376 -21.42 -74.73 5.21
C GLU A 376 -22.38 -73.57 5.48
N THR A 377 -21.95 -72.32 5.22
CA THR A 377 -22.87 -71.22 4.93
C THR A 377 -22.29 -70.26 3.89
N LYS A 378 -23.14 -69.98 2.89
CA LYS A 378 -23.13 -68.96 1.81
C LYS A 378 -22.08 -67.85 1.85
N PRO A 379 -21.63 -67.34 0.68
CA PRO A 379 -20.66 -66.25 0.60
C PRO A 379 -21.23 -64.98 1.22
N SER A 380 -20.76 -64.61 2.41
CA SER A 380 -21.03 -63.30 2.98
C SER A 380 -20.15 -62.29 2.27
N GLN A 381 -20.80 -61.32 1.61
CA GLN A 381 -20.14 -60.13 1.10
C GLN A 381 -19.49 -59.41 2.28
N PHE A 382 -18.15 -59.39 2.33
CA PHE A 382 -17.43 -58.48 3.21
C PHE A 382 -17.81 -57.04 2.81
N LYS A 383 -18.76 -56.46 3.55
CA LYS A 383 -19.08 -55.04 3.45
C LYS A 383 -17.89 -54.30 4.05
N THR A 384 -17.06 -53.70 3.20
CA THR A 384 -16.02 -52.76 3.63
C THR A 384 -16.69 -51.61 4.38
N VAL A 385 -16.45 -51.54 5.69
CA VAL A 385 -16.93 -50.45 6.56
C VAL A 385 -16.20 -49.16 6.17
N LYS A 386 -16.96 -48.11 5.84
CA LYS A 386 -16.40 -46.80 5.53
C LYS A 386 -15.97 -46.12 6.82
N ASN A 387 -14.71 -45.69 6.85
CA ASN A 387 -14.17 -44.85 7.91
C ASN A 387 -13.29 -43.77 7.29
N GLY A 388 -13.26 -42.58 7.89
CA GLY A 388 -12.52 -41.42 7.41
C GLY A 388 -13.22 -40.62 6.29
N TRP A 389 -12.43 -39.79 5.61
CA TRP A 389 -12.91 -38.93 4.51
C TRP A 389 -13.22 -39.75 3.26
N GLN A 390 -14.41 -39.56 2.70
CA GLN A 390 -14.88 -40.22 1.49
C GLN A 390 -15.47 -39.17 0.54
N LYS A 391 -15.17 -39.28 -0.74
CA LYS A 391 -15.72 -38.39 -1.78
C LYS A 391 -16.82 -39.12 -2.55
N GLU A 392 -18.04 -38.61 -2.48
CA GLU A 392 -19.22 -39.21 -3.09
C GLU A 392 -19.95 -38.15 -3.92
N SER A 393 -20.20 -38.45 -5.21
CA SER A 393 -20.88 -37.53 -6.13
C SER A 393 -20.31 -36.09 -6.15
N GLY A 394 -18.99 -35.98 -6.02
CA GLY A 394 -18.28 -34.70 -6.04
C GLY A 394 -18.10 -34.02 -4.67
N PHE A 395 -18.81 -34.46 -3.63
CA PHE A 395 -18.76 -33.86 -2.30
C PHE A 395 -17.98 -34.71 -1.30
N TRP A 396 -17.34 -34.06 -0.33
CA TRP A 396 -16.63 -34.74 0.75
C TRP A 396 -17.56 -35.02 1.93
N TYR A 397 -17.41 -36.21 2.50
CA TYR A 397 -18.10 -36.69 3.70
C TYR A 397 -17.08 -37.30 4.65
N TYR A 398 -17.38 -37.31 5.94
CA TYR A 398 -16.60 -38.06 6.92
C TYR A 398 -17.45 -39.17 7.52
N TYR A 399 -16.95 -40.40 7.47
CA TYR A 399 -17.57 -41.56 8.09
C TYR A 399 -16.80 -41.99 9.33
N ASP A 400 -17.53 -42.39 10.37
CA ASP A 400 -16.99 -43.05 11.56
C ASP A 400 -17.79 -44.34 11.76
N ASN A 401 -17.16 -45.49 11.51
CA ASN A 401 -17.81 -46.81 11.54
C ASN A 401 -19.13 -46.86 10.72
N ASP A 402 -19.05 -46.56 9.42
CA ASP A 402 -20.20 -46.44 8.49
C ASP A 402 -21.23 -45.35 8.82
N GLN A 403 -21.07 -44.60 9.92
CA GLN A 403 -21.94 -43.49 10.26
C GLN A 403 -21.41 -42.18 9.68
N ARG A 404 -22.24 -41.51 8.89
CA ARG A 404 -21.91 -40.21 8.29
C ARG A 404 -22.05 -39.11 9.33
N LEU A 405 -20.96 -38.42 9.64
CA LEU A 405 -20.97 -37.28 10.55
C LEU A 405 -21.76 -36.11 9.96
N LYS A 406 -22.49 -35.39 10.82
CA LYS A 406 -23.37 -34.26 10.48
C LYS A 406 -23.38 -33.25 11.61
N ASN A 407 -23.55 -31.98 11.27
CA ASN A 407 -23.57 -30.84 12.20
C ASN A 407 -22.42 -30.86 13.22
N THR A 408 -21.22 -31.23 12.78
CA THR A 408 -20.08 -31.41 13.68
C THR A 408 -18.77 -31.13 13.00
N TRP A 409 -17.77 -30.81 13.81
CA TRP A 409 -16.40 -30.59 13.38
C TRP A 409 -15.63 -31.89 13.31
N LYS A 410 -14.80 -32.04 12.28
CA LYS A 410 -13.72 -33.03 12.23
C LYS A 410 -12.42 -32.30 11.91
N GLY A 411 -11.59 -32.08 12.93
CA GLY A 411 -10.38 -31.26 12.77
C GLY A 411 -10.75 -29.83 12.36
N SER A 412 -10.21 -29.35 11.23
CA SER A 412 -10.47 -27.99 10.73
C SER A 412 -11.66 -27.88 9.77
N TYR A 413 -12.45 -28.95 9.63
CA TYR A 413 -13.54 -29.06 8.67
C TYR A 413 -14.88 -29.19 9.41
N TYR A 414 -15.94 -28.67 8.80
CA TYR A 414 -17.29 -28.82 9.33
C TYR A 414 -18.16 -29.66 8.39
N LEU A 415 -18.91 -30.61 8.95
CA LEU A 415 -19.86 -31.43 8.23
C LEU A 415 -21.26 -30.85 8.46
N LYS A 416 -21.93 -30.44 7.38
CA LYS A 416 -23.25 -29.80 7.41
C LYS A 416 -24.35 -30.78 7.81
N SER A 417 -25.60 -30.30 7.85
CA SER A 417 -26.77 -31.13 8.22
C SER A 417 -27.01 -32.30 7.26
N ASP A 418 -26.68 -32.13 5.98
CA ASP A 418 -26.69 -33.20 4.99
C ASP A 418 -25.44 -34.08 5.02
N GLY A 419 -24.46 -33.76 5.86
CA GLY A 419 -23.20 -34.47 6.03
C GLY A 419 -22.10 -34.05 5.04
N ARG A 420 -22.40 -33.17 4.07
CA ARG A 420 -21.37 -32.64 3.18
C ARG A 420 -20.42 -31.75 3.98
N MET A 421 -19.14 -31.84 3.68
CA MET A 421 -18.14 -30.89 4.13
C MET A 421 -18.51 -29.49 3.60
N ALA A 422 -18.50 -28.50 4.49
CA ALA A 422 -18.70 -27.11 4.12
C ALA A 422 -17.48 -26.58 3.36
N GLU A 423 -17.70 -25.84 2.28
CA GLU A 423 -16.64 -25.25 1.45
C GLU A 423 -17.10 -23.92 0.82
N SER A 424 -16.22 -22.93 0.84
CA SER A 424 -16.49 -21.56 0.36
C SER A 424 -17.74 -20.90 0.95
N GLU A 425 -18.12 -21.24 2.17
CA GLU A 425 -19.39 -20.83 2.77
C GLU A 425 -19.27 -20.47 4.26
N TRP A 426 -20.21 -19.64 4.71
CA TRP A 426 -20.39 -19.35 6.12
C TRP A 426 -21.27 -20.42 6.77
N ILE A 427 -20.88 -20.86 7.97
CA ILE A 427 -21.69 -21.74 8.81
C ILE A 427 -21.93 -21.09 10.16
N TYR A 428 -23.12 -21.30 10.71
CA TYR A 428 -23.40 -20.98 12.09
C TYR A 428 -23.34 -22.27 12.91
N ASP A 429 -22.44 -22.30 13.89
CA ASP A 429 -22.34 -23.43 14.81
C ASP A 429 -23.21 -23.18 16.04
N ASN A 430 -24.21 -24.04 16.23
CA ASN A 430 -25.17 -23.92 17.32
C ASN A 430 -24.61 -24.28 18.70
N SER A 431 -23.49 -25.00 18.78
CA SER A 431 -22.83 -25.35 20.04
C SER A 431 -21.94 -24.21 20.51
N TYR A 432 -21.19 -23.60 19.58
CA TYR A 432 -20.29 -22.49 19.87
C TYR A 432 -20.94 -21.10 19.78
N LYS A 433 -22.19 -21.03 19.30
CA LYS A 433 -23.00 -19.83 19.09
C LYS A 433 -22.26 -18.77 18.29
N ALA A 434 -21.58 -19.19 17.23
CA ALA A 434 -20.72 -18.32 16.44
C ALA A 434 -20.72 -18.70 14.96
N TRP A 435 -20.44 -17.70 14.12
CA TRP A 435 -20.20 -17.88 12.69
C TRP A 435 -18.76 -18.29 12.42
N TYR A 436 -18.57 -19.15 11.44
CA TYR A 436 -17.27 -19.58 10.91
C TYR A 436 -17.34 -19.52 9.38
N TYR A 437 -16.21 -19.24 8.73
CA TYR A 437 -16.11 -19.31 7.27
C TYR A 437 -15.17 -20.42 6.85
N LEU A 438 -15.61 -21.27 5.91
CA LEU A 438 -14.84 -22.39 5.39
C LEU A 438 -14.33 -22.00 4.01
N LYS A 439 -13.02 -22.11 3.80
CA LYS A 439 -12.41 -21.82 2.49
C LYS A 439 -12.84 -22.85 1.44
N SER A 440 -12.43 -22.64 0.19
CA SER A 440 -12.67 -23.58 -0.91
C SER A 440 -12.05 -24.96 -0.69
N ASN A 441 -11.06 -25.07 0.19
CA ASN A 441 -10.50 -26.36 0.61
C ASN A 441 -11.15 -26.94 1.87
N GLY A 442 -12.25 -26.34 2.36
CA GLY A 442 -12.99 -26.78 3.54
C GLY A 442 -12.36 -26.46 4.89
N ILE A 443 -11.20 -25.81 4.93
CA ILE A 443 -10.54 -25.42 6.19
C ILE A 443 -11.15 -24.11 6.69
N TYR A 444 -11.54 -24.04 7.96
CA TYR A 444 -12.05 -22.81 8.55
C TYR A 444 -10.98 -21.70 8.59
N VAL A 445 -11.41 -20.46 8.37
CA VAL A 445 -10.57 -19.27 8.47
C VAL A 445 -10.38 -18.88 9.92
N ARG A 446 -9.15 -18.51 10.28
CA ARG A 446 -8.77 -17.96 11.59
C ARG A 446 -7.65 -16.94 11.41
N ASP A 447 -7.53 -16.02 12.35
CA ASP A 447 -6.56 -14.93 12.37
C ASP A 447 -6.51 -14.16 11.03
N SER A 448 -7.68 -13.96 10.42
CA SER A 448 -7.75 -13.40 9.06
C SER A 448 -9.14 -12.85 8.76
N TRP A 449 -9.14 -11.91 7.82
CA TRP A 449 -10.35 -11.35 7.24
C TRP A 449 -10.97 -12.29 6.19
N GLN A 450 -12.29 -12.28 6.12
CA GLN A 450 -13.11 -12.78 5.02
C GLN A 450 -14.09 -11.68 4.62
N GLY A 451 -13.78 -10.96 3.54
CA GLY A 451 -14.54 -9.76 3.18
C GLY A 451 -14.49 -8.73 4.30
N SER A 452 -15.66 -8.34 4.82
CA SER A 452 -15.77 -7.34 5.89
C SER A 452 -15.72 -7.91 7.32
N TYR A 453 -15.47 -9.21 7.46
CA TYR A 453 -15.56 -9.94 8.73
C TYR A 453 -14.20 -10.46 9.14
N TYR A 454 -13.87 -10.40 10.43
CA TYR A 454 -12.64 -10.98 10.97
C TYR A 454 -12.93 -12.30 11.68
N LEU A 455 -12.16 -13.34 11.38
CA LEU A 455 -12.22 -14.61 12.08
C LEU A 455 -11.06 -14.67 13.07
N LYS A 456 -11.37 -14.82 14.35
CA LYS A 456 -10.39 -14.84 15.45
C LYS A 456 -9.54 -16.12 15.42
N SER A 457 -8.58 -16.25 16.33
CA SER A 457 -7.67 -17.40 16.43
C SER A 457 -8.37 -18.76 16.59
N ASN A 458 -9.55 -18.75 17.20
CA ASN A 458 -10.41 -19.93 17.35
C ASN A 458 -11.40 -20.12 16.19
N GLY A 459 -11.28 -19.32 15.12
CA GLY A 459 -12.14 -19.35 13.93
C GLY A 459 -13.49 -18.68 14.08
N LYS A 460 -13.87 -18.22 15.28
CA LYS A 460 -15.13 -17.50 15.48
C LYS A 460 -15.07 -16.13 14.83
N MET A 461 -16.11 -15.77 14.11
CA MET A 461 -16.31 -14.41 13.62
C MET A 461 -16.36 -13.44 14.80
N ALA A 462 -15.60 -12.36 14.71
CA ALA A 462 -15.67 -11.26 15.65
C ALA A 462 -17.01 -10.51 15.48
N ASP A 463 -17.65 -10.17 16.58
CA ASP A 463 -18.95 -9.49 16.59
C ASP A 463 -19.01 -8.52 17.77
N LYS A 464 -19.30 -7.25 17.48
CA LYS A 464 -19.37 -6.16 18.47
C LYS A 464 -18.13 -6.09 19.37
N GLU A 465 -16.95 -6.17 18.78
CA GLU A 465 -15.68 -6.20 19.53
C GLU A 465 -14.53 -5.53 18.77
N TRP A 466 -13.50 -5.18 19.53
CA TRP A 466 -12.23 -4.68 19.01
C TRP A 466 -11.32 -5.82 18.58
N ILE A 467 -10.66 -5.65 17.43
CA ILE A 467 -9.63 -6.55 16.94
C ILE A 467 -8.38 -5.74 16.65
N TYR A 468 -7.25 -6.18 17.22
CA TYR A 468 -5.94 -5.74 16.76
C TYR A 468 -5.44 -6.72 15.71
N ASP A 469 -5.19 -6.21 14.52
CA ASP A 469 -4.61 -7.02 13.44
C ASP A 469 -3.11 -6.73 13.35
N ASN A 470 -2.30 -7.75 13.64
CA ASN A 470 -0.83 -7.63 13.63
C ASN A 470 -0.25 -7.36 12.23
N TYR A 471 -0.93 -7.80 11.17
CA TYR A 471 -0.49 -7.57 9.79
C TYR A 471 -0.69 -6.10 9.42
N TYR A 472 -1.84 -5.53 9.78
CA TYR A 472 -2.15 -4.11 9.55
C TYR A 472 -1.62 -3.17 10.62
N GLN A 473 -1.10 -3.70 11.73
CA GLN A 473 -0.61 -2.97 12.90
C GLN A 473 -1.62 -1.94 13.42
N SER A 474 -2.92 -2.25 13.33
CA SER A 474 -4.01 -1.33 13.63
C SER A 474 -5.13 -2.01 14.39
N TRP A 475 -5.87 -1.20 15.14
CA TRP A 475 -7.15 -1.59 15.71
C TRP A 475 -8.28 -1.41 14.69
N PHE A 476 -9.22 -2.33 14.75
CA PHE A 476 -10.47 -2.35 13.99
C PHE A 476 -11.60 -2.63 14.98
N TYR A 477 -12.79 -2.13 14.67
CA TYR A 477 -13.99 -2.46 15.43
C TYR A 477 -14.99 -3.16 14.52
N LEU A 478 -15.49 -4.30 14.96
CA LEU A 478 -16.54 -5.05 14.27
C LEU A 478 -17.87 -4.63 14.89
N LYS A 479 -18.79 -4.15 14.06
CA LYS A 479 -20.13 -3.76 14.49
C LYS A 479 -20.94 -4.99 14.88
N GLU A 480 -22.12 -4.75 15.41
CA GLU A 480 -23.15 -5.79 15.52
C GLU A 480 -23.42 -6.40 14.13
N GLY A 481 -23.41 -7.72 14.07
CA GLY A 481 -23.44 -8.48 12.81
C GLY A 481 -22.06 -8.71 12.20
N GLY A 482 -20.97 -8.29 12.86
CA GLY A 482 -19.58 -8.64 12.55
C GLY A 482 -18.87 -7.87 11.45
N ALA A 483 -19.53 -6.96 10.74
CA ALA A 483 -18.88 -6.15 9.71
C ALA A 483 -18.05 -5.01 10.33
N TYR A 484 -16.83 -4.78 9.83
CA TYR A 484 -15.98 -3.71 10.37
C TYR A 484 -16.54 -2.30 10.11
N VAL A 485 -16.16 -1.36 10.97
CA VAL A 485 -16.47 0.08 10.83
C VAL A 485 -15.56 0.68 9.76
N ASN A 486 -16.12 1.27 8.69
CA ASN A 486 -15.34 1.83 7.59
C ASN A 486 -15.67 3.32 7.41
N HIS A 487 -14.65 4.17 7.36
CA HIS A 487 -14.73 5.59 6.99
C HIS A 487 -15.82 6.37 7.75
N GLN A 488 -15.86 6.26 9.07
CA GLN A 488 -16.87 6.94 9.88
C GLN A 488 -16.44 7.11 11.33
N TRP A 489 -17.10 8.06 12.01
CA TRP A 489 -17.10 8.15 13.46
C TRP A 489 -18.01 7.07 14.04
N LEU A 490 -17.56 6.40 15.10
CA LEU A 490 -18.41 5.51 15.89
C LEU A 490 -18.21 5.77 17.38
N LYS A 491 -19.32 5.83 18.11
CA LYS A 491 -19.33 5.94 19.56
C LYS A 491 -19.38 4.53 20.16
N ILE A 492 -18.35 4.16 20.90
CA ILE A 492 -18.19 2.84 21.52
C ILE A 492 -18.06 3.09 23.03
N ASP A 493 -18.98 2.52 23.81
CA ASP A 493 -19.05 2.68 25.27
C ASP A 493 -18.97 4.15 25.74
N GLY A 494 -19.67 5.03 25.03
CA GLY A 494 -19.73 6.46 25.36
C GLY A 494 -18.56 7.30 24.84
N VAL A 495 -17.54 6.69 24.24
CA VAL A 495 -16.34 7.37 23.71
C VAL A 495 -16.37 7.38 22.18
N TRP A 496 -16.00 8.50 21.57
CA TRP A 496 -15.92 8.63 20.12
C TRP A 496 -14.58 8.15 19.58
N TYR A 497 -14.63 7.40 18.49
CA TYR A 497 -13.49 6.93 17.71
C TYR A 497 -13.75 7.23 16.23
N TYR A 498 -12.68 7.44 15.47
CA TYR A 498 -12.78 7.56 14.01
C TYR A 498 -12.03 6.43 13.32
N PHE A 499 -12.64 5.88 12.28
CA PHE A 499 -12.06 4.82 11.47
C PHE A 499 -11.89 5.32 10.04
N LYS A 500 -10.68 5.18 9.48
CA LYS A 500 -10.37 5.56 8.09
C LYS A 500 -10.97 4.56 7.11
N SER A 501 -10.79 4.86 5.81
CA SER A 501 -11.09 3.88 4.75
C SER A 501 -10.35 2.58 5.00
N GLY A 502 -11.05 1.44 4.86
CA GLY A 502 -10.52 0.11 5.17
C GLY A 502 -10.59 -0.26 6.66
N GLY A 503 -11.10 0.63 7.52
CA GLY A 503 -11.45 0.33 8.91
C GLY A 503 -10.36 0.53 9.95
N TYR A 504 -9.25 1.17 9.57
CA TYR A 504 -8.15 1.49 10.48
C TYR A 504 -8.58 2.56 11.49
N MET A 505 -8.51 2.23 12.79
CA MET A 505 -8.75 3.20 13.85
C MET A 505 -7.68 4.30 13.85
N VAL A 506 -8.09 5.56 13.93
CA VAL A 506 -7.18 6.69 14.08
C VAL A 506 -6.72 6.81 15.52
N SER A 507 -5.42 7.01 15.72
CA SER A 507 -4.80 7.28 17.01
C SER A 507 -3.62 8.23 16.87
N ASN A 508 -3.30 8.97 17.92
CA ASN A 508 -2.27 10.02 17.97
C ASN A 508 -2.32 10.99 16.78
N ALA A 509 -3.52 11.36 16.35
CA ALA A 509 -3.69 12.15 15.14
C ALA A 509 -4.97 12.98 15.16
N TRP A 510 -4.95 14.05 14.39
CA TRP A 510 -6.13 14.87 14.12
C TRP A 510 -7.04 14.21 13.07
N GLN A 511 -8.34 14.33 13.29
CA GLN A 511 -9.40 14.10 12.31
C GLN A 511 -10.26 15.35 12.24
N GLY A 512 -10.01 16.22 11.26
CA GLY A 512 -10.62 17.55 11.21
C GLY A 512 -10.28 18.35 12.46
N SER A 513 -11.29 18.85 13.17
CA SER A 513 -11.11 19.64 14.39
C SER A 513 -10.93 18.80 15.67
N TYR A 514 -10.87 17.47 15.56
CA TYR A 514 -10.86 16.56 16.70
C TYR A 514 -9.52 15.85 16.81
N TYR A 515 -9.02 15.63 18.02
CA TYR A 515 -7.81 14.84 18.23
C TYR A 515 -8.14 13.46 18.78
N LEU A 516 -7.61 12.40 18.16
CA LEU A 516 -7.72 11.03 18.65
C LEU A 516 -6.43 10.68 19.39
N LYS A 517 -6.55 10.33 20.67
CA LYS A 517 -5.41 9.99 21.55
C LYS A 517 -4.76 8.67 21.14
N SER A 518 -3.72 8.25 21.87
CA SER A 518 -3.03 6.97 21.63
C SER A 518 -3.95 5.74 21.69
N SER A 519 -5.00 5.79 22.52
CA SER A 519 -6.04 4.76 22.58
C SER A 519 -7.06 4.85 21.45
N GLY A 520 -6.96 5.85 20.58
CA GLY A 520 -7.97 6.20 19.57
C GLY A 520 -9.18 6.96 20.12
N ALA A 521 -9.29 7.12 21.43
CA ALA A 521 -10.36 7.90 22.04
C ALA A 521 -10.25 9.38 21.66
N MET A 522 -11.35 9.98 21.23
CA MET A 522 -11.43 11.41 20.98
C MET A 522 -11.20 12.19 22.28
N ALA A 523 -10.28 13.15 22.23
CA ALA A 523 -9.98 14.03 23.35
C ALA A 523 -11.12 15.04 23.57
N VAL A 524 -11.49 15.25 24.83
CA VAL A 524 -12.56 16.17 25.26
C VAL A 524 -12.19 16.83 26.57
N ASN A 525 -12.43 18.14 26.68
CA ASN A 525 -12.12 18.94 27.88
C ASN A 525 -10.67 18.79 28.39
N GLU A 526 -9.71 18.67 27.49
CA GLU A 526 -8.32 18.40 27.85
C GLU A 526 -7.34 19.09 26.91
N TRP A 527 -6.12 19.28 27.41
CA TRP A 527 -5.00 19.78 26.62
C TRP A 527 -4.25 18.61 25.98
N ILE A 528 -3.96 18.72 24.69
CA ILE A 528 -3.13 17.79 23.95
C ILE A 528 -1.88 18.52 23.47
N TYR A 529 -0.72 17.92 23.75
CA TYR A 529 0.52 18.35 23.12
C TYR A 529 0.68 17.61 21.80
N ASP A 530 0.72 18.36 20.71
CA ASP A 530 1.07 17.81 19.41
C ASP A 530 2.55 18.10 19.13
N SER A 531 3.37 17.04 19.19
CA SER A 531 4.80 17.13 18.88
C SER A 531 5.09 17.54 17.44
N TYR A 532 4.19 17.26 16.50
CA TYR A 532 4.34 17.63 15.09
C TYR A 532 4.22 19.15 14.89
N TRP A 533 3.28 19.79 15.61
CA TRP A 533 3.08 21.24 15.56
C TRP A 533 3.81 22.01 16.69
N GLY A 534 4.50 21.28 17.57
CA GLY A 534 5.29 21.81 18.69
C GLY A 534 4.45 22.72 19.59
N GLY A 535 3.26 22.29 19.97
CA GLY A 535 2.29 23.16 20.64
C GLY A 535 1.22 22.42 21.44
N TRP A 536 0.63 23.15 22.38
CA TRP A 536 -0.51 22.69 23.17
C TRP A 536 -1.81 23.18 22.55
N TYR A 537 -2.79 22.29 22.44
CA TYR A 537 -4.12 22.53 21.89
C TYR A 537 -5.17 22.10 22.91
N TYR A 538 -6.18 22.93 23.15
CA TYR A 538 -7.26 22.59 24.07
C TYR A 538 -8.48 22.06 23.31
N LEU A 539 -8.93 20.86 23.65
CA LEU A 539 -10.14 20.25 23.08
C LEU A 539 -11.32 20.56 24.00
N LYS A 540 -12.37 21.14 23.43
CA LYS A 540 -13.57 21.57 24.17
C LYS A 540 -14.48 20.39 24.52
N SER A 541 -15.60 20.66 25.16
CA SER A 541 -16.58 19.64 25.58
C SER A 541 -17.23 18.91 24.40
N ASP A 542 -17.30 19.56 23.23
CA ASP A 542 -17.76 18.95 21.99
C ASP A 542 -16.65 18.19 21.23
N GLY A 543 -15.43 18.19 21.76
CA GLY A 543 -14.23 17.56 21.19
C GLY A 543 -13.49 18.40 20.15
N SER A 544 -14.06 19.51 19.70
CA SER A 544 -13.37 20.39 18.75
C SER A 544 -12.26 21.18 19.47
N TYR A 545 -11.13 21.41 18.79
CA TYR A 545 -10.10 22.27 19.36
C TYR A 545 -10.56 23.74 19.41
N ALA A 546 -10.15 24.43 20.47
CA ALA A 546 -10.40 25.85 20.65
C ALA A 546 -9.51 26.69 19.73
N ARG A 547 -10.04 27.79 19.18
CA ARG A 547 -9.29 28.68 18.28
C ARG A 547 -9.66 30.13 18.50
N ASN A 548 -8.65 31.00 18.56
CA ASN A 548 -8.78 32.45 18.75
C ASN A 548 -9.66 32.82 19.96
N GLU A 549 -9.46 32.16 21.09
CA GLU A 549 -10.28 32.33 22.29
C GLU A 549 -9.47 32.17 23.58
N ILE A 550 -10.07 32.54 24.72
CA ILE A 550 -9.52 32.26 26.04
C ILE A 550 -10.21 31.00 26.58
N VAL A 551 -9.43 29.94 26.79
CA VAL A 551 -9.91 28.68 27.36
C VAL A 551 -9.64 28.61 28.85
N GLN A 552 -10.54 27.94 29.57
CA GLN A 552 -10.48 27.78 31.03
C GLN A 552 -10.32 29.11 31.80
N GLY A 553 -10.77 30.22 31.21
CA GLY A 553 -10.73 31.56 31.81
C GLY A 553 -9.35 32.21 31.93
N LYS A 554 -8.27 31.57 31.44
CA LYS A 554 -6.90 32.10 31.63
C LYS A 554 -5.88 31.80 30.52
N TYR A 555 -6.13 30.84 29.64
CA TYR A 555 -5.16 30.48 28.59
C TYR A 555 -5.64 30.97 27.24
N ARG A 556 -4.81 31.75 26.53
CA ARG A 556 -5.14 32.23 25.19
C ARG A 556 -4.62 31.26 24.14
N VAL A 557 -5.48 30.88 23.20
CA VAL A 557 -5.08 30.14 22.01
C VAL A 557 -5.18 31.05 20.79
N ASP A 558 -4.24 30.96 19.86
CA ASP A 558 -4.22 31.77 18.64
C ASP A 558 -5.19 31.27 17.57
N TYR A 559 -5.14 31.85 16.36
CA TYR A 559 -6.01 31.47 15.23
C TYR A 559 -5.84 29.99 14.80
N SER A 560 -4.66 29.42 15.00
CA SER A 560 -4.36 28.01 14.72
C SER A 560 -4.81 27.07 15.84
N GLY A 561 -5.22 27.63 16.99
CA GLY A 561 -5.59 26.90 18.19
C GLY A 561 -4.42 26.55 19.11
N LYS A 562 -3.21 27.00 18.77
CA LYS A 562 -2.01 26.80 19.58
C LYS A 562 -2.04 27.74 20.78
N TRP A 563 -1.69 27.21 21.96
CA TRP A 563 -1.49 28.02 23.16
C TRP A 563 -0.32 29.01 22.99
N VAL A 564 -0.56 30.27 23.38
CA VAL A 564 0.38 31.39 23.26
C VAL A 564 0.54 32.19 24.55
#